data_AF-A0A7S0WVG0-F1
#
_entry.id   AF-A0A7S0WVG0-F1
#
_cell.length_a   1.000
_cell.length_b   1.000
_cell.length_c   1.000
_cell.angle_alpha   90.00
_cell.angle_beta   90.00
_cell.angle_gamma   90.00
#
_symmetry.space_group_name_H-M   'P 1'
#
loop_
_entity.id
_entity.type
_entity.pdbx_description
1 polymer ?
#
loop_
_entity_poly.entity_id
_entity_poly.type
_entity_poly.pdbx_seq_one_letter_code
_entity_poly.pdbx_strand_id
1 'polypeptide(L)'
;AVVPRKDAWVVGVTDPTGALADGHVFVSGLTEHHCPSGFVFMTRCPAVLPEDGKVLPVVTCRPAAMPLDQWEKLQNRAFGEVIFAKRSASGGGATTTLPY
;
A
#
# COMPACT_ATOMS: atom_id res chain seq x y z
N ALA A 1 15.21 -18.61 20.72
CA ALA A 1 14.61 -17.29 20.43
C ALA A 1 13.50 -17.48 19.40
N VAL A 2 12.31 -16.95 19.63
CA VAL A 2 11.24 -16.97 18.62
C VAL A 2 11.57 -15.91 17.58
N VAL A 3 11.76 -16.32 16.32
CA VAL A 3 11.93 -15.38 15.22
C VAL A 3 10.54 -14.84 14.88
N PRO A 4 10.28 -13.53 15.02
CA PRO A 4 8.99 -12.97 14.66
C PRO A 4 8.74 -13.13 13.16
N ARG A 5 7.50 -13.47 12.81
CA ARG A 5 7.06 -13.59 11.41
C ARG A 5 7.16 -12.24 10.72
N LYS A 6 7.57 -12.25 9.44
CA LYS A 6 7.65 -11.06 8.58
C LYS A 6 6.44 -10.92 7.66
N ASP A 7 5.39 -11.69 7.93
CA ASP A 7 4.15 -11.75 7.16
C ASP A 7 2.93 -11.48 8.06
N ALA A 8 1.90 -10.86 7.50
CA ALA A 8 0.66 -10.51 8.18
C ALA A 8 -0.53 -10.52 7.20
N TRP A 9 -1.72 -10.74 7.75
CA TRP A 9 -2.99 -10.57 7.03
C TRP A 9 -3.62 -9.25 7.47
N VAL A 10 -3.94 -8.43 6.49
CA VAL A 10 -4.30 -7.01 6.69
C VAL A 10 -5.43 -6.64 5.76
N VAL A 11 -6.21 -5.63 6.16
CA VAL A 11 -7.31 -5.13 5.34
C VAL A 11 -6.78 -4.11 4.34
N GLY A 12 -7.12 -4.31 3.08
CA GLY A 12 -6.86 -3.37 2.00
C GLY A 12 -7.92 -2.29 1.93
N VAL A 13 -7.51 -1.02 1.86
CA VAL A 13 -8.39 0.14 1.67
C VAL A 13 -7.86 1.05 0.57
N THR A 14 -8.74 1.83 -0.06
CA THR A 14 -8.35 2.82 -1.05
C THR A 14 -7.81 4.08 -0.39
N ASP A 15 -6.83 4.73 -1.03
CA ASP A 15 -6.28 6.02 -0.60
C ASP A 15 -7.36 7.12 -0.54
N PRO A 16 -7.71 7.63 0.66
CA PRO A 16 -8.69 8.71 0.78
C PRO A 16 -8.13 10.04 0.28
N THR A 17 -6.80 10.22 0.26
CA THR A 17 -6.12 11.48 -0.06
C THR A 17 -5.99 11.70 -1.56
N GLY A 18 -5.79 10.62 -2.33
CA GLY A 18 -5.47 10.68 -3.76
C GLY A 18 -4.05 11.20 -4.03
N ALA A 19 -3.19 11.26 -3.02
CA ALA A 19 -1.84 11.79 -3.12
C ALA A 19 -0.75 10.70 -3.11
N LEU A 20 -1.12 9.42 -2.89
CA LEU A 20 -0.20 8.32 -3.09
C LEU A 20 0.07 8.11 -4.60
N ALA A 21 1.33 7.89 -4.95
CA ALA A 21 1.73 7.64 -6.33
C ALA A 21 1.19 6.28 -6.82
N ASP A 22 0.76 6.22 -8.08
CA ASP A 22 0.28 4.99 -8.70
C ASP A 22 1.24 3.81 -8.47
N GLY A 23 0.68 2.65 -8.13
CA GLY A 23 1.44 1.43 -7.81
C GLY A 23 2.12 1.42 -6.43
N HIS A 24 2.07 2.51 -5.67
CA HIS A 24 2.58 2.55 -4.30
C HIS A 24 1.50 2.20 -3.28
N VAL A 25 1.96 1.72 -2.13
CA VAL A 25 1.12 1.45 -0.97
C VAL A 25 1.63 2.18 0.26
N PHE A 26 0.73 2.53 1.17
CA PHE A 26 1.07 2.94 2.53
C PHE A 26 0.56 1.87 3.50
N VAL A 27 1.38 1.49 4.48
CA VAL A 27 0.97 0.52 5.51
C VAL A 27 0.99 1.22 6.86
N SER A 28 -0.16 1.30 7.52
CA SER A 28 -0.27 2.05 8.78
C SER A 28 0.63 1.44 9.88
N GLY A 29 1.44 2.31 10.50
CA GLY A 29 2.43 1.98 11.51
C GLY A 29 3.65 1.18 11.01
N LEU A 30 3.77 0.94 9.70
CA LEU A 30 5.03 0.50 9.11
C LEU A 30 5.94 1.71 8.89
N THR A 31 7.20 1.59 9.30
CA THR A 31 8.20 2.65 9.15
C THR A 31 9.36 2.11 8.33
N GLU A 32 10.28 2.98 7.93
CA GLU A 32 11.50 2.59 7.21
C GLU A 32 12.34 1.57 8.00
N HIS A 33 12.34 1.64 9.34
CA HIS A 33 13.02 0.64 10.19
C HIS A 33 12.41 -0.76 10.06
N HIS A 34 11.11 -0.85 9.84
CA HIS A 34 10.41 -2.13 9.66
C HIS A 34 10.53 -2.66 8.22
N CYS A 35 10.67 -1.77 7.24
CA CYS A 35 10.79 -2.12 5.82
C CYS A 35 12.00 -1.42 5.17
N PRO A 36 13.25 -1.83 5.48
CA PRO A 36 14.45 -1.17 4.97
C PRO A 36 14.61 -1.27 3.44
N SER A 37 13.99 -2.30 2.83
CA SER A 37 13.97 -2.44 1.37
C SER A 37 13.09 -1.39 0.70
N GLY A 38 12.11 -0.82 1.40
CA GLY A 38 11.07 0.03 0.82
C GLY A 38 10.06 -0.73 -0.05
N PHE A 39 10.02 -2.08 0.04
CA PHE A 39 9.11 -2.92 -0.74
C PHE A 39 8.44 -3.98 0.13
N VAL A 40 7.17 -4.26 -0.16
CA VAL A 40 6.41 -5.37 0.41
C VAL A 40 5.93 -6.31 -0.69
N PHE A 41 5.93 -7.61 -0.40
CA PHE A 41 5.23 -8.59 -1.21
C PHE A 41 3.79 -8.69 -0.73
N MET A 42 2.83 -8.54 -1.64
CA MET A 42 1.40 -8.61 -1.36
C MET A 42 0.73 -9.63 -2.26
N THR A 43 -0.20 -10.38 -1.69
CA THR A 43 -1.04 -11.34 -2.40
C THR A 43 -2.40 -11.41 -1.71
N ARG A 44 -3.41 -11.92 -2.43
CA ARG A 44 -4.68 -12.34 -1.84
C ARG A 44 -4.74 -13.86 -1.78
N CYS A 45 -5.60 -14.40 -0.93
CA CYS A 45 -5.84 -15.84 -0.83
C CYS A 45 -7.21 -16.18 -1.43
N PRO A 46 -7.30 -17.17 -2.33
CA PRO A 46 -6.19 -17.94 -2.90
C PRO A 46 -5.34 -17.15 -3.89
N ALA A 47 -4.06 -17.52 -4.01
CA ALA A 47 -3.15 -17.07 -5.07
C ALA A 47 -2.90 -18.27 -5.99
N VAL A 48 -3.37 -18.19 -7.23
CA VAL A 48 -3.39 -19.32 -8.18
C VAL A 48 -2.41 -19.07 -9.32
N LEU A 49 -2.23 -17.82 -9.71
CA LEU A 49 -1.37 -17.40 -10.81
C LEU A 49 -0.18 -16.58 -10.28
N PRO A 50 0.98 -16.59 -10.97
CA PRO A 50 2.14 -15.78 -10.57
C PRO A 50 1.83 -14.29 -10.39
N GLU A 51 0.91 -13.74 -11.19
CA GLU A 51 0.47 -12.34 -11.15
C GLU A 51 -0.40 -11.96 -9.95
N ASP A 52 -0.89 -12.94 -9.18
CA ASP A 52 -1.65 -12.69 -7.95
C ASP A 52 -0.76 -12.12 -6.83
N GLY A 53 0.55 -12.38 -6.92
CA GLY A 53 1.57 -11.81 -6.06
C GLY A 53 2.24 -10.59 -6.68
N LYS A 54 2.34 -9.50 -5.92
CA LYS A 54 2.97 -8.25 -6.37
C LYS A 54 3.97 -7.73 -5.36
N VAL A 55 5.14 -7.32 -5.85
CA VAL A 55 6.10 -6.53 -5.07
C VAL A 55 5.75 -5.07 -5.28
N LEU A 56 5.36 -4.38 -4.21
CA LEU A 56 4.89 -3.00 -4.26
C LEU A 56 5.80 -2.09 -3.42
N PRO A 57 6.18 -0.91 -3.94
CA PRO A 57 6.90 0.09 -3.17
C PRO A 57 6.03 0.64 -2.04
N VAL A 58 6.64 0.82 -0.87
CA VAL A 58 5.99 1.36 0.32
C VAL A 58 6.36 2.82 0.52
N VAL A 59 5.35 3.64 0.75
CA VAL A 59 5.51 5.04 1.17
C VAL A 59 5.76 5.07 2.67
N THR A 60 7.01 5.34 3.06
CA THR A 60 7.44 5.50 4.46
C THR A 60 7.60 6.97 4.86
N CYS A 61 7.68 7.88 3.89
CA CYS A 61 7.83 9.32 4.10
C CYS A 61 6.75 10.10 3.34
N ARG A 62 6.41 11.29 3.84
CA ARG A 62 5.40 12.16 3.23
C ARG A 62 5.81 12.57 1.81
N PRO A 63 5.00 12.29 0.77
CA PRO A 63 5.23 12.82 -0.57
C PRO A 63 5.18 14.36 -0.56
N ALA A 64 6.00 15.01 -1.38
CA ALA A 64 6.05 16.49 -1.44
C ALA A 64 4.69 17.12 -1.81
N ALA A 65 3.91 16.44 -2.64
CA ALA A 65 2.59 16.88 -3.08
C ALA A 65 1.48 16.66 -2.03
N MET A 66 1.76 15.95 -0.92
CA MET A 66 0.77 15.62 0.09
C MET A 66 0.75 16.67 1.22
N PRO A 67 -0.42 17.31 1.48
CA PRO A 67 -0.61 18.17 2.64
C PRO A 67 -0.26 17.47 3.96
N LEU A 68 0.24 18.24 4.93
CA LEU A 68 0.64 17.70 6.23
C LEU A 68 -0.53 17.06 6.97
N ASP A 69 -1.71 17.69 6.96
CA ASP A 69 -2.91 17.18 7.63
C ASP A 69 -3.38 15.83 7.03
N GLN A 70 -3.20 15.64 5.72
CA GLN A 70 -3.50 14.37 5.06
C GLN A 70 -2.50 13.29 5.45
N TRP A 71 -1.21 13.63 5.51
CA TRP A 71 -0.17 12.71 5.97
C TRP A 71 -0.40 12.26 7.41
N GLU A 72 -0.69 13.20 8.31
CA GLU A 72 -1.02 12.90 9.71
C GLU A 72 -2.26 12.00 9.82
N LYS A 73 -3.29 12.23 9.00
CA LYS A 73 -4.46 11.34 8.95
C LYS A 73 -4.09 9.90 8.55
N LEU A 74 -3.16 9.71 7.62
CA LEU A 74 -2.67 8.37 7.25
C LEU A 74 -1.88 7.71 8.38
N GLN A 75 -1.02 8.49 9.05
CA GLN A 75 -0.21 8.00 10.17
C GLN A 75 -1.05 7.65 11.42
N ASN A 76 -2.15 8.36 11.65
CA ASN A 76 -3.03 8.16 12.81
C ASN A 76 -4.04 7.02 12.66
N ARG A 77 -4.01 6.27 11.55
CA ARG A 77 -4.88 5.09 11.35
C ARG A 77 -4.42 3.93 12.24
N ALA A 78 -5.34 3.04 12.58
CA ALA A 78 -5.02 1.82 13.30
C ALA A 78 -3.96 1.01 12.52
N PHE A 79 -3.00 0.41 13.24
CA PHE A 79 -1.96 -0.43 12.64
C PHE A 79 -2.58 -1.60 11.85
N GLY A 80 -2.00 -1.93 10.71
CA GLY A 80 -2.40 -3.11 9.93
C GLY A 80 -3.45 -2.84 8.85
N GLU A 81 -3.60 -1.59 8.41
CA GLU A 81 -4.32 -1.24 7.18
C GLU A 81 -3.33 -1.02 6.04
N VAL A 82 -3.62 -1.58 4.86
CA VAL A 82 -2.86 -1.30 3.64
C VAL A 82 -3.66 -0.39 2.74
N ILE A 83 -3.09 0.75 2.43
CA ILE A 83 -3.72 1.83 1.68
C ILE A 83 -3.15 1.82 0.27
N PHE A 84 -3.99 1.50 -0.71
CA PHE A 84 -3.60 1.46 -2.12
C PHE A 84 -3.81 2.82 -2.78
N ALA A 85 -2.83 3.28 -3.55
CA ALA A 85 -2.96 4.47 -4.37
C ALA A 85 -4.18 4.40 -5.31
N LYS A 86 -4.88 5.52 -5.47
CA LYS A 86 -5.90 5.67 -6.51
C LYS A 86 -5.21 5.75 -7.86
N ARG A 87 -5.70 4.99 -8.84
CA ARG A 87 -5.23 5.10 -10.23
C ARG A 87 -5.56 6.49 -10.76
N SER A 88 -4.55 7.26 -11.20
CA SER A 88 -4.81 8.48 -11.96
C SER A 88 -5.34 8.13 -13.35
N ALA A 89 -6.48 8.69 -13.74
CA ALA A 89 -7.17 8.36 -14.99
C ALA A 89 -6.46 8.85 -16.28
N SER A 90 -5.20 9.27 -16.22
CA SER A 90 -4.45 9.82 -17.35
C SER A 90 -3.54 8.77 -18.00
N GLY A 91 -4.08 8.03 -18.96
CA GLY A 91 -3.33 7.14 -19.84
C GLY A 91 -4.24 6.07 -20.47
N GLY A 92 -4.62 6.27 -21.73
CA GLY A 92 -5.73 5.58 -22.38
C GLY A 92 -5.64 4.06 -22.47
N GLY A 93 -6.82 3.45 -22.59
CA GLY A 93 -7.00 2.11 -23.16
C GLY A 93 -6.79 0.94 -22.20
N ALA A 94 -7.64 0.80 -21.19
CA ALA A 94 -8.27 -0.47 -20.79
C ALA A 94 -9.11 -0.24 -19.54
N THR A 95 -10.43 -0.18 -19.72
CA THR A 95 -11.40 -0.45 -18.67
C THR A 95 -11.25 -1.89 -18.24
N THR A 96 -10.28 -2.17 -17.36
CA THR A 96 -10.35 -3.36 -16.50
C THR A 96 -11.02 -2.90 -15.23
N THR A 97 -12.34 -3.01 -15.23
CA THR A 97 -13.13 -3.15 -14.01
C THR A 97 -12.46 -4.27 -13.21
N LEU A 98 -11.80 -3.95 -12.10
CA LEU A 98 -11.48 -4.97 -11.12
C LEU A 98 -12.81 -5.35 -10.46
N PRO A 99 -13.33 -6.58 -10.61
CA PRO A 99 -14.29 -7.06 -9.64
C PRO A 99 -13.51 -7.25 -8.34
N TYR A 100 -14.03 -6.65 -7.27
CA TYR A 100 -13.74 -6.87 -5.85
C TYR A 100 -12.54 -7.80 -5.52
#